data_AF-A0A817ICI1-F1
#
_entry.id   AF-A0A817ICI1-F1
#
_cell.length_a   1.000
_cell.length_b   1.000
_cell.length_c   1.000
_cell.angle_alpha   90.00
_cell.angle_beta   90.00
_cell.angle_gamma   90.00
#
_symmetry.space_group_name_H-M   'P 1'
#
loop_
_entity.id
_entity.type
_entity.pdbx_description
1 polymer ?
#
loop_
_entity_poly.entity_id
_entity_poly.type
_entity_poly.pdbx_seq_one_letter_code
_entity_poly.pdbx_strand_id
1 'polypeptide(L)'
;MEESIVQPDVLSKRSKFTYSVGHVLNDVTAAMWLSYFIVFYYRVMNFTNAAAGYFFLIGQIVDAVSTIFVSLASDRTQTGLFHYGKRKTWHLIGVVCVLISFPFCFNLCIGCQNSKFWIQFIYYAIFITIFQFGWASSQVAHLAMINELTHKDGERVALNSYRFSVTGDESNITSADLPIFRKLTFIVIGFGLIFMIIFHVGLKESNQTIEEKERHSKLISTSNRKLKQMTWKTILCEKEFYQCAVIWTSARIILNITQVKYIFIDNIF
;
A
#
# COMPACT_ATOMS: atom_id res chain seq x y z
N MET A 1 -11.35 46.89 7.79
CA MET A 1 -11.02 45.68 8.55
C MET A 1 -10.32 44.76 7.59
N GLU A 2 -9.02 44.64 7.76
CA GLU A 2 -8.12 43.88 6.90
C GLU A 2 -8.35 42.39 7.22
N GLU A 3 -8.83 41.62 6.25
CA GLU A 3 -8.92 40.16 6.37
C GLU A 3 -7.49 39.62 6.50
N SER A 4 -7.09 39.28 7.71
CA SER A 4 -5.85 38.57 7.97
C SER A 4 -5.90 37.21 7.26
N ILE A 5 -5.22 37.12 6.13
CA ILE A 5 -4.99 35.87 5.41
C ILE A 5 -4.30 34.92 6.39
N VAL A 6 -5.05 33.93 6.89
CA VAL A 6 -4.51 32.84 7.71
C VAL A 6 -3.47 32.13 6.83
N GLN A 7 -2.19 32.40 7.07
CA GLN A 7 -1.13 31.66 6.39
C GLN A 7 -1.22 30.19 6.85
N PRO A 8 -1.25 29.22 5.92
CA PRO A 8 -1.30 27.81 6.29
C PRO A 8 -0.01 27.46 7.04
N ASP A 9 -0.15 26.83 8.21
CA ASP A 9 0.98 26.37 9.03
C ASP A 9 1.95 25.54 8.16
N VAL A 10 3.17 26.05 7.99
CA VAL A 10 4.20 25.37 7.20
C VAL A 10 4.65 24.15 7.98
N LEU A 11 4.31 22.96 7.47
CA LEU A 11 4.64 21.69 8.13
C LEU A 11 6.16 21.57 8.32
N SER A 12 6.59 21.34 9.57
CA SER A 12 8.01 21.22 9.94
C SER A 12 8.72 20.16 9.08
N LYS A 13 9.99 20.41 8.72
CA LYS A 13 10.85 19.45 8.00
C LYS A 13 10.88 18.08 8.68
N ARG A 14 10.82 18.06 10.02
CA ARG A 14 10.76 16.82 10.81
C ARG A 14 9.46 16.05 10.57
N SER A 15 8.31 16.72 10.55
CA SER A 15 7.01 16.10 10.28
C SER A 15 6.92 15.56 8.85
N LYS A 16 7.51 16.27 7.87
CA LYS A 16 7.61 15.81 6.49
C LYS A 16 8.43 14.53 6.38
N PHE A 17 9.61 14.50 7.00
CA PHE A 17 10.45 13.30 7.03
C PHE A 17 9.73 12.12 7.72
N THR A 18 9.14 12.36 8.89
CA THR A 18 8.42 11.32 9.64
C THR A 18 7.23 10.77 8.84
N TYR A 19 6.50 11.62 8.12
CA TYR A 19 5.42 11.19 7.25
C TYR A 19 5.93 10.29 6.11
N SER A 20 7.01 10.69 5.42
CA SER A 20 7.58 9.92 4.31
C SER A 20 8.03 8.53 4.73
N VAL A 21 8.67 8.39 5.90
CA VAL A 21 9.11 7.08 6.37
C VAL A 21 7.96 6.12 6.70
N GLY A 22 6.76 6.64 6.99
CA GLY A 22 5.55 5.85 7.20
C GLY A 22 5.09 5.04 5.99
N HIS A 23 5.62 5.32 4.80
CA HIS A 23 5.25 4.58 3.59
C HIS A 23 6.23 3.46 3.22
N VAL A 24 7.44 3.47 3.80
CA VAL A 24 8.57 2.61 3.38
C VAL A 24 8.21 1.12 3.40
N LEU A 25 7.49 0.64 4.43
CA LEU A 25 7.07 -0.77 4.49
C LEU A 25 6.18 -1.15 3.29
N ASN A 26 5.27 -0.27 2.88
CA ASN A 26 4.36 -0.50 1.76
C ASN A 26 5.12 -0.57 0.43
N ASP A 27 6.16 0.25 0.28
CA ASP A 27 6.98 0.37 -0.92
C ASP A 27 7.81 -0.88 -1.13
N VAL A 28 8.53 -1.28 -0.07
CA VAL A 28 9.45 -2.42 -0.15
C VAL A 28 8.67 -3.72 -0.31
N THR A 29 7.52 -3.88 0.36
CA THR A 29 6.65 -5.05 0.16
C THR A 29 5.99 -5.06 -1.22
N ALA A 30 5.58 -3.90 -1.76
CA ALA A 30 5.09 -3.81 -3.14
C ALA A 30 6.17 -4.18 -4.15
N ALA A 31 7.39 -3.68 -3.99
CA ALA A 31 8.50 -4.02 -4.89
C ALA A 31 8.76 -5.53 -4.90
N MET A 32 8.78 -6.15 -3.71
CA MET A 32 8.96 -7.59 -3.60
C MET A 32 7.79 -8.40 -4.18
N TRP A 33 6.55 -7.97 -3.93
CA TRP A 33 5.35 -8.58 -4.50
C TRP A 33 5.32 -8.50 -6.04
N LEU A 34 5.66 -7.35 -6.61
CA LEU A 34 5.58 -7.16 -8.06
C LEU A 34 6.70 -7.88 -8.81
N SER A 35 7.93 -7.78 -8.30
CA SER A 35 9.10 -8.29 -9.02
C SER A 35 9.34 -9.79 -8.79
N TYR A 36 9.09 -10.29 -7.59
CA TYR A 36 9.51 -11.64 -7.20
C TYR A 36 8.39 -12.64 -6.95
N PHE A 37 7.13 -12.20 -6.84
CA PHE A 37 6.04 -13.12 -6.50
C PHE A 37 5.89 -14.28 -7.51
N ILE A 38 5.77 -13.96 -8.80
CA ILE A 38 5.60 -14.99 -9.84
C ILE A 38 6.83 -15.89 -9.91
N VAL A 39 8.03 -15.30 -9.81
CA VAL A 39 9.30 -16.05 -9.80
C VAL A 39 9.34 -17.02 -8.62
N PHE A 40 8.97 -16.57 -7.42
CA PHE A 40 8.94 -17.41 -6.23
C PHE A 40 7.93 -18.56 -6.37
N TYR A 41 6.69 -18.29 -6.81
CA TYR A 41 5.67 -19.33 -6.93
C TYR A 41 5.98 -20.33 -8.05
N TYR A 42 6.56 -19.88 -9.16
CA TYR A 42 6.92 -20.76 -10.28
C TYR A 42 8.24 -21.51 -10.04
N ARG A 43 9.33 -20.79 -9.75
CA ARG A 43 10.69 -21.36 -9.67
C ARG A 43 11.02 -21.99 -8.32
N VAL A 44 10.52 -21.43 -7.22
CA VAL A 44 10.88 -21.88 -5.86
C VAL A 44 9.84 -22.86 -5.32
N MET A 45 8.56 -22.51 -5.39
CA MET A 45 7.47 -23.36 -4.92
C MET A 45 7.09 -24.46 -5.93
N ASN A 46 7.63 -24.41 -7.15
CA ASN A 46 7.43 -25.38 -8.22
C ASN A 46 5.94 -25.54 -8.62
N PHE A 47 5.15 -24.47 -8.52
CA PHE A 47 3.80 -24.45 -9.09
C PHE A 47 3.86 -24.25 -10.61
N THR A 48 2.78 -24.61 -11.31
CA THR A 48 2.67 -24.29 -12.74
C THR A 48 2.59 -22.77 -12.95
N ASN A 49 3.03 -22.30 -14.12
CA ASN A 49 2.91 -20.89 -14.52
C ASN A 49 1.47 -20.37 -14.39
N ALA A 50 0.48 -21.20 -14.75
CA ALA A 50 -0.93 -20.86 -14.62
C ALA A 50 -1.35 -20.68 -13.16
N ALA A 51 -0.92 -21.58 -12.26
CA ALA A 51 -1.24 -21.48 -10.84
C ALA A 51 -0.61 -20.23 -10.19
N ALA A 52 0.67 -19.94 -10.48
CA ALA A 52 1.32 -18.71 -10.04
C ALA A 52 0.56 -17.46 -10.52
N GLY A 53 0.10 -17.46 -11.77
CA GLY A 53 -0.75 -16.42 -12.34
C GLY A 53 -2.10 -16.28 -11.61
N TYR A 54 -2.76 -17.39 -11.25
CA TYR A 54 -4.01 -17.35 -10.49
C TYR A 54 -3.84 -16.74 -9.11
N PHE A 55 -2.77 -17.09 -8.37
CA PHE A 55 -2.49 -16.47 -7.08
C PHE A 55 -2.28 -14.96 -7.20
N PHE A 56 -1.50 -14.54 -8.20
CA PHE A 56 -1.26 -13.13 -8.45
C PHE A 56 -2.55 -12.39 -8.81
N LEU A 57 -3.40 -12.99 -9.66
CA LEU A 57 -4.69 -12.45 -10.06
C LEU A 57 -5.65 -12.27 -8.87
N ILE A 58 -5.75 -13.27 -7.97
CA ILE A 58 -6.51 -13.14 -6.73
C ILE A 58 -6.04 -11.92 -5.96
N GLY A 59 -4.71 -11.74 -5.86
CA GLY A 59 -4.16 -10.58 -5.19
C GLY A 59 -4.61 -9.25 -5.80
N GLN A 60 -4.61 -9.11 -7.12
CA GLN A 60 -5.07 -7.89 -7.80
C GLN A 60 -6.56 -7.59 -7.57
N ILE A 61 -7.40 -8.64 -7.61
CA ILE A 61 -8.84 -8.49 -7.37
C ILE A 61 -9.10 -8.04 -5.93
N VAL A 62 -8.45 -8.68 -4.96
CA VAL A 62 -8.59 -8.33 -3.55
C VAL A 62 -8.09 -6.91 -3.28
N ASP A 63 -6.97 -6.50 -3.87
CA ASP A 63 -6.44 -5.14 -3.73
C ASP A 63 -7.43 -4.08 -4.24
N ALA A 64 -8.01 -4.30 -5.43
CA ALA A 64 -8.99 -3.39 -6.00
C ALA A 64 -10.23 -3.25 -5.10
N VAL A 65 -10.79 -4.38 -4.64
CA VAL A 65 -11.97 -4.37 -3.76
C VAL A 65 -11.64 -3.73 -2.40
N SER A 66 -10.48 -4.08 -1.83
CA SER A 66 -10.05 -3.59 -0.52
C SER A 66 -9.76 -2.10 -0.54
N THR A 67 -9.18 -1.58 -1.62
CA THR A 67 -8.90 -0.14 -1.79
C THR A 67 -10.20 0.68 -1.75
N ILE A 68 -11.23 0.24 -2.48
CA ILE A 68 -12.52 0.92 -2.46
C ILE A 68 -13.15 0.79 -1.07
N PHE A 69 -13.10 -0.40 -0.46
CA PHE A 69 -13.59 -0.61 0.91
C PHE A 69 -12.93 0.29 1.94
N VAL A 70 -11.61 0.30 2.01
CA VAL A 70 -10.88 1.07 3.00
C VAL A 70 -11.04 2.57 2.76
N SER A 71 -11.07 3.03 1.50
CA SER A 71 -11.32 4.46 1.23
C SER A 71 -12.62 4.94 1.87
N LEU A 72 -13.68 4.16 1.76
CA LEU A 72 -15.01 4.55 2.24
C LEU A 72 -15.23 4.23 3.73
N ALA A 73 -14.65 3.13 4.24
CA ALA A 73 -14.72 2.78 5.65
C ALA A 73 -13.83 3.69 6.50
N SER A 74 -12.62 4.00 6.02
CA SER A 74 -11.73 4.95 6.67
C SER A 74 -12.42 6.29 6.79
N ASP A 75 -13.03 6.82 5.73
CA ASP A 75 -13.70 8.12 5.76
C ASP A 75 -14.90 8.21 6.71
N ARG A 76 -15.60 7.10 6.98
CA ARG A 76 -16.75 7.08 7.90
C ARG A 76 -16.39 6.90 9.37
N THR A 77 -15.15 6.52 9.66
CA THR A 77 -14.69 6.32 11.04
C THR A 77 -14.61 7.67 11.76
N GLN A 78 -15.42 7.88 12.80
CA GLN A 78 -15.52 9.17 13.49
C GLN A 78 -14.46 9.35 14.59
N THR A 79 -14.12 8.28 15.30
CA THR A 79 -13.09 8.27 16.34
C THR A 79 -12.10 7.14 16.08
N GLY A 80 -10.80 7.45 16.16
CA GLY A 80 -9.74 6.44 16.08
C GLY A 80 -9.76 5.53 17.31
N LEU A 81 -9.21 4.32 17.17
CA LEU A 81 -9.12 3.37 18.28
C LEU A 81 -8.28 4.01 19.40
N PHE A 82 -8.76 4.01 20.64
CA PHE A 82 -8.05 4.56 21.80
C PHE A 82 -7.54 6.02 21.65
N HIS A 83 -8.28 6.89 20.95
CA HIS A 83 -7.86 8.28 20.65
C HIS A 83 -6.57 8.39 19.81
N TYR A 84 -6.17 7.31 19.14
CA TYR A 84 -4.94 7.25 18.35
C TYR A 84 -5.00 8.01 17.02
N GLY A 85 -6.17 8.58 16.70
CA GLY A 85 -6.44 9.25 15.44
C GLY A 85 -6.97 8.30 14.38
N LYS A 86 -7.87 8.81 13.54
CA LYS A 86 -8.68 8.02 12.61
C LYS A 86 -7.80 7.39 11.53
N ARG A 87 -6.96 8.20 10.90
CA ARG A 87 -6.13 7.76 9.76
C ARG A 87 -5.00 6.87 10.24
N LYS A 88 -4.37 7.20 11.37
CA LYS A 88 -3.37 6.33 12.00
C LYS A 88 -3.91 4.98 12.42
N THR A 89 -5.17 4.89 12.87
CA THR A 89 -5.80 3.61 13.21
C THR A 89 -5.88 2.69 11.99
N TRP A 90 -6.41 3.19 10.86
CA TRP A 90 -6.49 2.42 9.62
C TRP A 90 -5.11 2.08 9.04
N HIS A 91 -4.15 3.00 9.19
CA HIS A 91 -2.76 2.74 8.84
C HIS A 91 -2.17 1.60 9.69
N LEU A 92 -2.36 1.63 11.01
CA LEU A 92 -1.87 0.61 11.93
C LEU A 92 -2.50 -0.76 11.66
N ILE A 93 -3.81 -0.81 11.42
CA ILE A 93 -4.51 -2.04 11.01
C ILE A 93 -3.85 -2.63 9.76
N GLY A 94 -3.62 -1.79 8.74
CA GLY A 94 -2.95 -2.21 7.51
C GLY A 94 -1.56 -2.78 7.74
N VAL A 95 -0.73 -2.06 8.51
CA VAL A 95 0.63 -2.47 8.88
C VAL A 95 0.61 -3.82 9.61
N VAL A 96 -0.25 -4.00 10.60
CA VAL A 96 -0.36 -5.26 11.36
C VAL A 96 -0.74 -6.41 10.43
N CYS A 97 -1.72 -6.20 9.55
CA CYS A 97 -2.10 -7.21 8.55
C CYS A 97 -0.92 -7.60 7.66
N VAL A 98 -0.17 -6.63 7.11
CA VAL A 98 1.00 -6.89 6.26
C VAL A 98 2.08 -7.65 7.02
N LEU A 99 2.41 -7.25 8.25
CA LEU A 99 3.45 -7.89 9.05
C LEU A 99 3.14 -9.35 9.36
N ILE A 100 1.87 -9.65 9.62
CA ILE A 100 1.42 -11.01 9.91
C ILE A 100 1.40 -11.84 8.63
N SER A 101 0.86 -11.36 7.52
CA SER A 101 0.60 -12.20 6.34
C SER A 101 1.76 -12.29 5.35
N PHE A 102 2.56 -11.23 5.20
CA PHE A 102 3.62 -11.16 4.20
C PHE A 102 4.70 -12.26 4.34
N PRO A 103 5.17 -12.63 5.56
CA PRO A 103 6.06 -13.79 5.73
C PRO A 103 5.50 -15.08 5.12
N PHE A 104 4.20 -15.32 5.29
CA PHE A 104 3.57 -16.56 4.83
C PHE A 104 3.35 -16.56 3.31
N CYS A 105 3.36 -15.40 2.65
CA CYS A 105 3.28 -15.31 1.20
C CYS A 105 4.57 -15.79 0.51
N PHE A 106 5.73 -15.63 1.15
CA PHE A 106 7.07 -15.94 0.62
C PHE A 106 7.80 -17.03 1.40
N ASN A 107 7.05 -17.94 2.03
CA ASN A 107 7.61 -19.06 2.78
C ASN A 107 6.84 -20.35 2.45
N LEU A 108 7.46 -21.49 2.75
CA LEU A 108 6.82 -22.78 2.57
C LEU A 108 5.57 -22.88 3.45
N CYS A 109 4.53 -23.51 2.93
CA CYS A 109 3.32 -23.77 3.70
C CYS A 109 3.66 -24.55 4.97
N ILE A 110 3.14 -24.11 6.11
CA ILE A 110 3.33 -24.82 7.39
C ILE A 110 2.36 -25.99 7.44
N GLY A 111 2.90 -27.21 7.50
CA GLY A 111 2.10 -28.44 7.65
C GLY A 111 1.35 -28.90 6.39
N CYS A 112 1.47 -28.20 5.25
CA CYS A 112 0.83 -28.60 3.99
C CYS A 112 1.76 -28.75 2.78
N GLN A 113 3.07 -28.89 3.02
CA GLN A 113 4.10 -28.96 1.97
C GLN A 113 3.92 -30.10 0.97
N ASN A 114 3.46 -31.28 1.43
CA ASN A 114 3.21 -32.45 0.60
C ASN A 114 1.71 -32.73 0.37
N SER A 115 0.86 -31.76 0.73
CA SER A 115 -0.59 -31.88 0.58
C SER A 115 -1.02 -31.62 -0.86
N LYS A 116 -2.26 -32.02 -1.19
CA LYS A 116 -2.87 -31.75 -2.51
C LYS A 116 -2.84 -30.25 -2.82
N PHE A 117 -2.67 -29.92 -4.10
CA PHE A 117 -2.64 -28.54 -4.60
C PHE A 117 -3.74 -27.64 -4.03
N TRP A 118 -4.99 -28.12 -3.98
CA TRP A 118 -6.13 -27.34 -3.48
C TRP A 118 -5.96 -26.85 -2.02
N ILE A 119 -5.29 -27.63 -1.17
CA ILE A 119 -5.04 -27.24 0.22
C ILE A 119 -4.01 -26.11 0.28
N GLN A 120 -2.92 -26.25 -0.49
CA GLN A 120 -1.90 -25.21 -0.63
C GLN A 120 -2.49 -23.94 -1.26
N PHE A 121 -3.39 -24.11 -2.25
CA PHE A 121 -4.08 -23.02 -2.91
C PHE A 121 -4.91 -22.19 -1.93
N ILE A 122 -5.75 -22.84 -1.12
CA ILE A 122 -6.55 -22.15 -0.11
C ILE A 122 -5.65 -21.46 0.92
N TYR A 123 -4.61 -22.15 1.39
CA TYR A 123 -3.65 -21.59 2.35
C TYR A 123 -3.05 -20.27 1.84
N TYR A 124 -2.45 -20.28 0.64
CA TYR A 124 -1.81 -19.10 0.08
C TYR A 124 -2.83 -18.02 -0.27
N ALA A 125 -4.01 -18.38 -0.79
CA ALA A 125 -5.06 -17.42 -1.12
C ALA A 125 -5.53 -16.62 0.12
N ILE A 126 -5.62 -17.26 1.30
CA ILE A 126 -6.00 -16.57 2.54
C ILE A 126 -4.93 -15.53 2.93
N PHE A 127 -3.66 -15.91 2.96
CA PHE A 127 -2.59 -14.98 3.32
C PHE A 127 -2.42 -13.84 2.31
N ILE A 128 -2.53 -14.14 1.01
CA ILE A 128 -2.55 -13.14 -0.06
C ILE A 128 -3.72 -12.17 0.16
N THR A 129 -4.91 -12.66 0.50
CA THR A 129 -6.07 -11.80 0.74
C THR A 129 -5.83 -10.83 1.90
N ILE A 130 -5.29 -11.33 3.01
CA ILE A 130 -4.97 -10.52 4.18
C ILE A 130 -3.86 -9.50 3.87
N PHE A 131 -2.83 -9.91 3.13
CA PHE A 131 -1.75 -9.04 2.68
C PHE A 131 -2.27 -7.89 1.82
N GLN A 132 -3.09 -8.18 0.81
CA GLN A 132 -3.61 -7.16 -0.11
C GLN A 132 -4.57 -6.20 0.58
N PHE A 133 -5.40 -6.69 1.50
CA PHE A 133 -6.19 -5.82 2.36
C PHE A 133 -5.30 -4.90 3.22
N GLY A 134 -4.27 -5.47 3.85
CA GLY A 134 -3.33 -4.73 4.70
C GLY A 134 -2.60 -3.63 3.93
N TRP A 135 -2.06 -3.97 2.76
CA TRP A 135 -1.36 -3.07 1.86
C TRP A 135 -2.26 -1.93 1.35
N ALA A 136 -3.50 -2.24 0.93
CA ALA A 136 -4.47 -1.24 0.53
C ALA A 136 -4.83 -0.30 1.70
N SER A 137 -4.97 -0.85 2.91
CA SER A 137 -5.32 -0.07 4.09
C SER A 137 -4.22 0.91 4.51
N SER A 138 -2.96 0.46 4.57
CA SER A 138 -1.82 1.34 4.82
C SER A 138 -1.68 2.40 3.74
N GLN A 139 -1.82 2.02 2.46
CA GLN A 139 -1.72 2.95 1.32
C GLN A 139 -2.76 4.07 1.40
N VAL A 140 -4.04 3.71 1.51
CA VAL A 140 -5.16 4.66 1.47
C VAL A 140 -5.12 5.58 2.69
N ALA A 141 -4.87 5.02 3.88
CA ALA A 141 -4.78 5.82 5.10
C ALA A 141 -3.60 6.81 5.05
N HIS A 142 -2.44 6.37 4.54
CA HIS A 142 -1.27 7.22 4.38
C HIS A 142 -1.52 8.36 3.40
N LEU A 143 -1.99 8.07 2.20
CA LEU A 143 -2.32 9.08 1.20
C LEU A 143 -3.41 10.06 1.67
N ALA A 144 -4.38 9.60 2.46
CA ALA A 144 -5.38 10.51 3.03
C ALA A 144 -4.77 11.51 4.03
N MET A 145 -3.73 11.10 4.78
CA MET A 145 -3.05 11.99 5.73
C MET A 145 -2.31 13.15 5.04
N ILE A 146 -1.84 13.01 3.79
CA ILE A 146 -1.19 14.12 3.07
C ILE A 146 -2.10 15.34 2.92
N ASN A 147 -3.38 15.09 2.64
CA ASN A 147 -4.38 16.13 2.42
C ASN A 147 -4.81 16.81 3.74
N GLU A 148 -4.62 16.12 4.87
CA GLU A 148 -4.83 16.68 6.21
C GLU A 148 -3.58 17.40 6.75
N LEU A 149 -2.40 17.17 6.17
CA LEU A 149 -1.11 17.73 6.60
C LEU A 149 -0.66 18.96 5.79
N THR A 150 -1.17 19.19 4.57
CA THR A 150 -0.80 20.37 3.77
C THR A 150 -1.88 20.76 2.75
N HIS A 151 -2.15 22.07 2.60
CA HIS A 151 -3.15 22.63 1.68
C HIS A 151 -2.55 23.19 0.37
N LYS A 152 -1.28 22.93 0.06
CA LYS A 152 -0.61 23.43 -1.17
C LYS A 152 -0.38 22.33 -2.20
N ASP A 153 -0.98 22.49 -3.37
CA ASP A 153 -0.89 21.56 -4.52
C ASP A 153 0.53 21.39 -5.10
N GLY A 154 1.42 22.36 -4.88
CA GLY A 154 2.78 22.39 -5.45
C GLY A 154 3.82 21.48 -4.79
N GLU A 155 3.60 20.99 -3.57
CA GLU A 155 4.55 20.09 -2.88
C GLU A 155 4.34 18.60 -3.21
N ARG A 156 3.26 18.26 -3.93
CA ARG A 156 2.89 16.89 -4.29
C ARG A 156 3.88 16.23 -5.26
N VAL A 157 4.59 17.01 -6.07
CA VAL A 157 5.55 16.51 -7.09
C VAL A 157 6.94 16.22 -6.51
N ALA A 158 7.34 16.90 -5.42
CA ALA A 158 8.64 16.71 -4.79
C ALA A 158 8.71 15.50 -3.85
N LEU A 159 7.56 14.99 -3.37
CA LEU A 159 7.52 13.82 -2.48
C LEU A 159 7.67 12.47 -3.20
N ASN A 160 7.53 12.43 -4.53
CA ASN A 160 7.59 11.18 -5.30
C ASN A 160 9.03 10.80 -5.71
N SER A 161 9.98 11.75 -5.66
CA SER A 161 11.36 11.58 -6.13
C SER A 161 12.34 11.01 -5.09
N TYR A 162 11.89 10.69 -3.87
CA TYR A 162 12.74 10.10 -2.81
C TYR A 162 12.61 8.56 -2.68
N ARG A 163 11.95 7.89 -3.64
CA ARG A 163 11.53 6.47 -3.53
C ARG A 163 12.47 5.41 -4.11
N PHE A 164 13.66 5.75 -4.60
CA PHE A 164 14.56 4.72 -5.16
C PHE A 164 16.02 4.98 -4.84
N SER A 165 16.51 4.30 -3.80
CA SER A 165 17.90 3.89 -3.67
C SER A 165 17.95 2.80 -2.63
N VAL A 166 18.05 1.54 -3.08
CA VAL A 166 18.83 0.44 -2.49
C VAL A 166 18.48 -0.87 -3.21
N THR A 167 19.51 -1.68 -3.43
CA THR A 167 19.63 -2.97 -4.14
C THR A 167 19.75 -2.87 -5.66
N GLY A 168 20.75 -3.47 -6.32
CA GLY A 168 21.70 -4.50 -5.90
C GLY A 168 21.65 -5.63 -6.93
N ASP A 169 22.83 -6.00 -7.45
CA ASP A 169 23.11 -6.78 -8.66
C ASP A 169 22.24 -8.04 -8.91
N GLU A 170 21.86 -8.23 -10.18
CA GLU A 170 21.07 -9.36 -10.67
C GLU A 170 21.97 -10.58 -10.92
N SER A 171 21.71 -11.69 -10.23
CA SER A 171 22.27 -12.99 -10.59
C SER A 171 21.20 -14.08 -10.55
N ASN A 172 21.34 -15.05 -11.46
CA ASN A 172 20.38 -16.10 -11.80
C ASN A 172 19.82 -16.86 -10.58
N ILE A 173 18.56 -16.57 -10.26
CA ILE A 173 17.85 -17.11 -9.09
C ILE A 173 17.36 -18.54 -9.38
N THR A 174 17.75 -19.50 -8.54
CA THR A 174 17.39 -20.92 -8.65
C THR A 174 16.63 -21.38 -7.39
N SER A 175 16.00 -22.57 -7.42
CA SER A 175 15.26 -23.18 -6.30
C SER A 175 16.08 -23.40 -5.00
N ALA A 176 17.40 -23.20 -5.03
CA ALA A 176 18.28 -23.18 -3.87
C ALA A 176 18.15 -21.89 -3.00
N ASP A 177 17.43 -20.85 -3.49
CA ASP A 177 17.40 -19.52 -2.88
C ASP A 177 16.24 -19.28 -1.90
N LEU A 178 15.50 -20.33 -1.52
CA LEU A 178 14.46 -20.25 -0.47
C LEU A 178 14.97 -19.60 0.84
N PRO A 179 16.20 -19.88 1.33
CA PRO A 179 16.74 -19.20 2.51
C PRO A 179 17.01 -17.71 2.27
N ILE A 180 17.33 -17.31 1.03
CA ILE A 180 17.59 -15.92 0.64
C ILE A 180 16.27 -15.15 0.60
N PHE A 181 15.24 -15.67 -0.06
CA PHE A 181 13.90 -15.06 -0.04
C PHE A 181 13.36 -14.93 1.38
N ARG A 182 13.48 -15.99 2.19
CA ARG A 182 13.07 -15.95 3.60
C ARG A 182 13.84 -14.90 4.40
N LYS A 183 15.17 -14.82 4.24
CA LYS A 183 16.01 -13.79 4.89
C LYS A 183 15.62 -12.39 4.42
N LEU A 184 15.42 -12.18 3.12
CA LEU A 184 14.97 -10.92 2.55
C LEU A 184 13.61 -10.50 3.11
N THR A 185 12.63 -11.41 3.19
CA THR A 185 11.32 -11.10 3.79
C THR A 185 11.45 -10.64 5.24
N PHE A 186 12.27 -11.32 6.05
CA PHE A 186 12.50 -10.90 7.44
C PHE A 186 13.27 -9.57 7.56
N ILE A 187 14.23 -9.31 6.67
CA ILE A 187 14.94 -8.02 6.62
C ILE A 187 13.98 -6.90 6.23
N VAL A 188 13.17 -7.09 5.18
CA VAL A 188 12.16 -6.12 4.72
C VAL A 188 11.18 -5.79 5.83
N ILE A 189 10.69 -6.81 6.55
CA ILE A 189 9.78 -6.62 7.67
C ILE A 189 10.47 -5.93 8.84
N GLY A 190 11.67 -6.34 9.22
CA GLY A 190 12.43 -5.73 10.31
C GLY A 190 12.76 -4.26 10.02
N PHE A 191 13.22 -3.96 8.81
CA PHE A 191 13.49 -2.60 8.35
C PHE A 191 12.21 -1.76 8.31
N GLY A 192 11.14 -2.29 7.73
CA GLY A 192 9.85 -1.61 7.67
C GLY A 192 9.27 -1.33 9.06
N LEU A 193 9.36 -2.27 10.00
CA LEU A 193 8.93 -2.12 11.39
C LEU A 193 9.58 -0.91 12.08
N ILE A 194 10.88 -0.72 11.90
CA ILE A 194 11.61 0.41 12.49
C ILE A 194 11.03 1.74 12.00
N PHE A 195 10.83 1.89 10.69
CA PHE A 195 10.25 3.11 10.13
C PHE A 195 8.77 3.30 10.49
N MET A 196 8.01 2.22 10.64
CA MET A 196 6.63 2.30 11.15
C MET A 196 6.57 2.83 12.58
N ILE A 197 7.47 2.38 13.45
CA ILE A 197 7.56 2.88 14.83
C ILE A 197 7.91 4.38 14.81
N ILE A 198 8.90 4.78 14.00
CA ILE A 198 9.29 6.18 13.84
C ILE A 198 8.11 7.03 13.37
N PHE A 199 7.34 6.55 12.38
CA PHE A 199 6.15 7.24 11.87
C PHE A 199 5.10 7.45 12.97
N HIS A 200 4.74 6.38 13.67
CA HIS A 200 3.64 6.38 14.63
C HIS A 200 3.95 7.19 15.90
N VAL A 201 5.22 7.18 16.33
CA VAL A 201 5.71 7.97 17.48
C VAL A 201 5.98 9.42 17.11
N GLY A 202 6.59 9.67 15.94
CA GLY A 202 7.09 10.99 15.57
C GLY A 202 6.07 11.92 14.94
N LEU A 203 5.00 11.38 14.33
CA LEU A 203 3.89 12.18 13.82
C LEU A 203 2.82 12.17 14.91
N LYS A 204 2.35 13.31 15.41
CA LYS A 204 1.15 13.34 16.26
C LYS A 204 -0.01 13.79 15.38
N GLU A 205 -1.09 13.02 15.32
CA GLU A 205 -2.29 13.47 14.63
C GLU A 205 -2.79 14.69 15.42
N SER A 206 -2.87 15.85 14.79
CA SER A 206 -3.28 17.08 15.47
C SER A 206 -4.70 16.89 15.96
N ASN A 207 -4.91 16.97 17.29
CA ASN A 207 -6.23 17.11 17.89
C ASN A 207 -6.75 18.52 17.64
N GLN A 208 -6.86 18.94 16.37
CA GLN A 208 -7.68 20.10 16.06
C GLN A 208 -9.07 19.79 16.61
N THR A 209 -9.52 20.65 17.51
CA THR A 209 -10.80 20.51 18.19
C THR A 209 -11.87 20.30 17.13
N ILE A 210 -12.83 19.40 17.37
CA ILE A 210 -13.90 19.09 16.41
C ILE A 210 -14.54 20.39 15.87
N GLU A 211 -14.62 21.44 16.67
CA GLU A 211 -15.07 22.79 16.29
C GLU A 211 -14.17 23.53 15.30
N GLU A 212 -12.84 23.41 15.37
CA GLU A 212 -11.91 24.02 14.40
C GLU A 212 -11.94 23.26 13.07
N LYS A 213 -11.99 21.91 13.13
CA LYS A 213 -12.17 21.06 11.96
C LYS A 213 -13.54 21.29 11.32
N GLU A 214 -14.60 21.53 12.11
CA GLU A 214 -15.93 21.92 11.63
C GLU A 214 -15.98 23.34 11.06
N ARG A 215 -15.29 24.33 11.63
CA ARG A 215 -15.18 25.68 11.04
C ARG A 215 -14.45 25.66 9.71
N HIS A 216 -13.29 25.00 9.67
CA HIS A 216 -12.50 24.89 8.44
C HIS A 216 -13.22 24.01 7.41
N SER A 217 -13.86 22.92 7.84
CA SER A 217 -14.74 22.11 6.98
C SER A 217 -15.99 22.86 6.56
N LYS A 218 -16.56 23.79 7.32
CA LYS A 218 -17.71 24.62 6.92
C LYS A 218 -17.29 25.68 5.90
N LEU A 219 -16.13 26.30 6.08
CA LEU A 219 -15.54 27.23 5.12
C LEU A 219 -15.23 26.51 3.79
N ILE A 220 -14.61 25.33 3.89
CA ILE A 220 -14.36 24.46 2.73
C ILE A 220 -15.67 23.91 2.15
N SER A 221 -16.68 23.52 2.95
CA SER A 221 -17.96 22.97 2.46
C SER A 221 -18.87 24.01 1.82
N THR A 222 -18.73 25.28 2.21
CA THR A 222 -19.47 26.38 1.58
C THR A 222 -18.90 26.66 0.18
N SER A 223 -17.58 26.53 0.01
CA SER A 223 -16.90 26.54 -1.30
C SER A 223 -17.13 25.24 -2.10
N ASN A 224 -17.06 24.08 -1.44
CA ASN A 224 -17.26 22.74 -1.98
C ASN A 224 -18.72 22.26 -1.94
N ARG A 225 -19.72 23.14 -1.84
CA ARG A 225 -21.14 22.73 -1.96
C ARG A 225 -21.44 22.10 -3.34
N LYS A 226 -20.48 22.14 -4.27
CA LYS A 226 -20.43 21.38 -5.53
C LYS A 226 -19.85 19.95 -5.42
N LEU A 227 -19.10 19.59 -4.38
CA LEU A 227 -18.59 18.22 -4.18
C LEU A 227 -19.55 17.43 -3.29
N LYS A 228 -20.58 16.87 -3.92
CA LYS A 228 -21.53 15.93 -3.30
C LYS A 228 -20.74 14.80 -2.63
N GLN A 229 -20.99 14.51 -1.35
CA GLN A 229 -20.47 13.29 -0.71
C GLN A 229 -20.89 12.09 -1.57
N MET A 230 -19.93 11.50 -2.26
CA MET A 230 -20.21 10.48 -3.26
C MET A 230 -20.49 9.15 -2.55
N THR A 231 -21.64 8.57 -2.84
CA THR A 231 -21.94 7.19 -2.42
C THR A 231 -21.13 6.24 -3.32
N TRP A 232 -20.81 5.04 -2.84
CA TRP A 232 -20.14 3.98 -3.61
C TRP A 232 -20.65 3.82 -5.05
N LYS A 233 -21.97 3.84 -5.23
CA LYS A 233 -22.62 3.76 -6.55
C LYS A 233 -22.30 4.95 -7.45
N THR A 234 -22.11 6.13 -6.87
CA THR A 234 -21.75 7.36 -7.59
C THR A 234 -20.28 7.32 -8.01
N ILE A 235 -19.38 6.83 -7.14
CA ILE A 235 -17.95 6.68 -7.45
C ILE A 235 -17.75 5.73 -8.64
N LEU A 236 -18.45 4.59 -8.63
CA LEU A 236 -18.39 3.62 -9.73
C LEU A 236 -19.06 4.08 -11.02
N CYS A 237 -19.76 5.21 -11.05
CA CYS A 237 -20.38 5.73 -12.27
C CYS A 237 -19.61 6.90 -12.90
N GLU A 238 -18.58 7.40 -12.21
CA GLU A 238 -17.86 8.61 -12.58
C GLU A 238 -16.73 8.29 -13.57
N LYS A 239 -16.69 8.99 -14.71
CA LYS A 239 -15.90 8.58 -15.88
C LYS A 239 -14.40 8.75 -15.68
N GLU A 240 -14.01 9.74 -14.89
CA GLU A 240 -12.66 10.14 -14.57
C GLU A 240 -11.91 9.02 -13.82
N PHE A 241 -12.62 8.29 -12.94
CA PHE A 241 -12.04 7.13 -12.24
C PHE A 241 -11.67 6.01 -13.22
N TYR A 242 -12.51 5.75 -14.23
CA TYR A 242 -12.21 4.75 -15.26
C TYR A 242 -11.03 5.16 -16.14
N GLN A 243 -10.89 6.45 -16.47
CA GLN A 243 -9.72 6.95 -17.20
C GLN A 243 -8.42 6.71 -16.41
N CYS A 244 -8.40 7.06 -15.12
CA CYS A 244 -7.26 6.78 -14.24
C CYS A 244 -7.00 5.27 -14.12
N ALA A 245 -8.04 4.45 -13.98
CA ALA A 245 -7.93 3.00 -13.89
C ALA A 245 -7.34 2.39 -15.16
N VAL A 246 -7.75 2.85 -16.34
CA VAL A 246 -7.21 2.38 -17.64
C VAL A 246 -5.74 2.76 -17.78
N ILE A 247 -5.37 4.01 -17.48
CA ILE A 247 -3.98 4.47 -17.55
C ILE A 247 -3.10 3.66 -16.58
N TRP A 248 -3.53 3.51 -15.34
CA TRP A 248 -2.82 2.73 -14.33
C TRP A 248 -2.68 1.26 -14.72
N THR A 249 -3.76 0.63 -15.19
CA THR A 249 -3.76 -0.78 -15.61
C THR A 249 -2.84 -0.99 -16.81
N SER A 250 -2.84 -0.06 -17.77
CA SER A 250 -1.97 -0.11 -18.94
C SER A 250 -0.50 -0.02 -18.55
N ALA A 251 -0.15 0.94 -17.68
CA ALA A 251 1.21 1.08 -17.15
C ALA A 251 1.65 -0.18 -16.39
N ARG A 252 0.76 -0.77 -15.58
CA ARG A 252 1.01 -2.03 -14.87
C ARG A 252 1.24 -3.21 -15.80
N ILE A 253 0.42 -3.35 -16.85
CA ILE A 253 0.58 -4.41 -17.85
C ILE A 253 1.93 -4.27 -18.56
N ILE A 254 2.30 -3.05 -18.96
CA ILE A 254 3.59 -2.80 -19.61
C ILE A 254 4.75 -3.18 -18.68
N LEU A 255 4.70 -2.77 -17.41
CA LEU A 255 5.72 -3.12 -16.43
C LEU A 255 5.81 -4.64 -16.21
N ASN A 256 4.68 -5.32 -16.07
CA ASN A 256 4.65 -6.78 -15.89
C ASN A 256 5.18 -7.52 -17.13
N ILE A 257 4.81 -7.10 -18.35
CA ILE A 257 5.34 -7.68 -19.59
C ILE A 257 6.85 -7.44 -19.69
N THR A 258 7.30 -6.25 -19.32
CA THR A 258 8.71 -5.89 -19.33
C THR A 258 9.49 -6.75 -18.34
N GLN A 259 9.01 -6.90 -17.12
CA GLN A 259 9.60 -7.77 -16.10
C GLN A 259 9.65 -9.24 -16.54
N VAL A 260 8.57 -9.77 -17.12
CA VAL A 260 8.56 -11.12 -17.69
C VAL A 260 9.58 -11.25 -18.82
N LYS A 261 9.67 -10.26 -19.71
CA LYS A 261 10.66 -10.28 -20.80
C LYS A 261 12.10 -10.29 -20.26
N TYR A 262 12.45 -9.42 -19.32
CA TYR A 262 13.78 -9.39 -18.72
C TYR A 262 14.11 -10.72 -18.00
N ILE A 263 13.18 -11.23 -17.19
CA ILE A 263 13.40 -12.46 -16.41
C ILE A 263 13.52 -13.72 -17.28
N PHE A 264 12.84 -13.77 -18.44
CA PHE A 264 12.80 -14.97 -19.29
C PHE A 264 13.69 -14.92 -20.55
N ILE A 265 14.06 -13.74 -21.06
CA ILE A 265 14.87 -13.63 -22.28
C ILE A 265 16.36 -13.84 -22.01
N ASP A 266 16.85 -13.50 -20.81
CA ASP A 266 18.27 -13.70 -20.44
C ASP A 266 18.64 -15.17 -20.13
N ASN A 267 17.69 -16.12 -20.31
CA ASN A 267 17.94 -17.56 -20.23
C ASN A 267 17.91 -18.27 -21.60
N ILE A 268 17.84 -17.52 -22.71
CA ILE A 268 17.73 -18.09 -24.08
C ILE A 268 18.91 -17.72 -24.99
N PHE A 269 19.87 -16.91 -24.52
CA PHE A 269 21.13 -16.63 -25.22
C PHE A 269 22.35 -16.96 -24.37
#